data_AF-A0A9P9X7Z5-F1
#
_entry.id   AF-A0A9P9X7Z5-F1
#
_cell.length_a   1.000
_cell.length_b   1.000
_cell.length_c   1.000
_cell.angle_alpha   90.00
_cell.angle_beta   90.00
_cell.angle_gamma   90.00
#
_symmetry.space_group_name_H-M   'P 1'
#
loop_
_entity.id
_entity.type
_entity.pdbx_description
1 polymer ?
#
loop_
_entity_poly.entity_id
_entity_poly.type
_entity_poly.pdbx_seq_one_letter_code
_entity_poly.pdbx_strand_id
1 'polypeptide(L)'
;MLTPATKRLFWTLNGPLESAIQVTPNHYYEPGDVMEPYFRPISAEESASGLEPSWHPVSQESLMAPPVTTVTVRVEALDSWEELWVELNRYCVADTLTDPNRPRAKDVQLEVTTAGTFLTIHEYISVVHPWLMGMRERILDALGKLERQAGKVLWTSETSLAVHLFGGPIRIGTEDGWAQWHRKPSPPRAVEMTLAEDQEASRQVMERMKARSAARIRELERLRQEGGN
;
A
#
# COMPACT_ATOMS: atom_id res chain seq x y z
N MET A 1 -5.24 5.66 -9.07
CA MET A 1 -4.00 5.25 -8.36
C MET A 1 -4.13 5.64 -6.90
N LEU A 2 -3.41 5.02 -5.98
CA LEU A 2 -3.37 5.48 -4.58
C LEU A 2 -2.64 6.82 -4.44
N THR A 3 -3.03 7.61 -3.45
CA THR A 3 -2.25 8.79 -3.06
C THR A 3 -0.95 8.39 -2.36
N PRO A 4 0.08 9.25 -2.36
CA PRO A 4 1.27 9.06 -1.54
C PRO A 4 0.94 8.88 -0.06
N ALA A 5 -0.11 9.54 0.43
CA ALA A 5 -0.60 9.42 1.80
C ALA A 5 -1.09 8.01 2.14
N THR A 6 -1.91 7.39 1.29
CA THR A 6 -2.37 6.00 1.50
C THR A 6 -1.22 5.01 1.54
N LYS A 7 -0.17 5.25 0.73
CA LYS A 7 1.03 4.39 0.70
C LYS A 7 1.88 4.45 1.98
N ARG A 8 1.62 5.41 2.88
CA ARG A 8 2.33 5.51 4.16
C ARG A 8 1.80 4.55 5.22
N LEU A 9 0.65 3.94 4.98
CA LEU A 9 -0.04 3.14 5.97
C LEU A 9 0.58 1.74 6.05
N PHE A 10 1.12 1.43 7.22
CA PHE A 10 1.38 0.06 7.62
C PHE A 10 0.17 -0.45 8.40
N TRP A 11 -0.58 -1.35 7.78
CA TRP A 11 -1.86 -1.81 8.29
C TRP A 11 -1.84 -3.30 8.56
N THR A 12 -1.94 -3.65 9.84
CA THR A 12 -2.00 -5.03 10.34
C THR A 12 -3.44 -5.45 10.61
N LEU A 13 -3.68 -6.77 10.60
CA LEU A 13 -4.99 -7.38 10.84
C LEU A 13 -4.97 -8.22 12.13
N ASN A 14 -4.32 -7.70 13.18
CA ASN A 14 -4.03 -8.45 14.42
C ASN A 14 -4.65 -7.81 15.67
N GLY A 15 -5.69 -6.98 15.51
CA GLY A 15 -6.31 -6.27 16.62
C GLY A 15 -7.37 -5.28 16.16
N PRO A 16 -7.86 -4.42 17.07
CA PRO A 16 -8.80 -3.36 16.73
C PRO A 16 -8.13 -2.25 15.92
N LEU A 17 -8.94 -1.42 15.25
CA LEU A 17 -8.47 -0.40 14.32
C LEU A 17 -7.49 0.60 14.96
N GLU A 18 -7.73 0.93 16.22
CA GLU A 18 -6.96 1.87 17.03
C GLU A 18 -5.50 1.46 17.21
N SER A 19 -5.21 0.16 17.14
CA SER A 19 -3.84 -0.39 17.23
C SER A 19 -3.33 -0.99 15.92
N ALA A 20 -4.21 -1.15 14.93
CA ALA A 20 -3.93 -1.90 13.71
C ALA A 20 -3.05 -1.13 12.71
N ILE A 21 -2.88 0.19 12.87
CA ILE A 21 -2.28 1.03 11.84
C ILE A 21 -1.20 1.93 12.40
N GLN A 22 -0.08 1.91 11.71
CA GLN A 22 1.03 2.84 11.90
C GLN A 22 1.28 3.60 10.59
N VAL A 23 1.82 4.81 10.72
CA VAL A 23 2.04 5.73 9.60
C VAL A 23 3.54 5.97 9.47
N THR A 24 4.09 5.60 8.33
CA THR A 24 5.48 5.89 7.98
C THR A 24 5.70 7.37 7.69
N PRO A 25 6.92 7.90 7.89
CA PRO A 25 7.23 9.29 7.59
C PRO A 25 7.13 9.60 6.08
N ASN A 26 7.38 8.60 5.22
CA ASN A 26 7.37 8.74 3.76
C ASN A 26 6.63 7.57 3.11
N HIS A 27 6.17 7.74 1.87
CA HIS A 27 5.48 6.69 1.09
C HIS A 27 6.38 5.52 0.68
N TYR A 28 7.70 5.64 0.90
CA TYR A 28 8.63 4.52 0.89
C TYR A 28 9.08 4.25 2.32
N TYR A 29 9.15 2.98 2.67
CA TYR A 29 9.67 2.52 3.95
C TYR A 29 11.20 2.38 3.88
N GLU A 30 11.89 2.96 4.87
CA GLU A 30 13.31 2.74 5.12
C GLU A 30 13.49 2.02 6.48
N PRO A 31 14.32 0.95 6.57
CA PRO A 31 14.55 0.26 7.83
C PRO A 31 15.07 1.22 8.91
N GLY A 32 14.39 1.26 10.06
CA GLY A 32 14.70 2.18 11.16
C GLY A 32 13.82 3.43 11.20
N ASP A 33 12.89 3.60 10.25
CA ASP A 33 11.89 4.65 10.29
C ASP A 33 11.08 4.60 11.60
N VAL A 34 10.94 5.76 12.25
CA VAL A 34 10.05 5.92 13.40
C VAL A 34 8.62 6.08 12.88
N MET A 35 7.79 5.08 13.15
CA MET A 35 6.40 5.06 12.70
C MET A 35 5.49 5.71 13.74
N GLU A 36 4.60 6.58 13.30
CA GLU A 36 3.61 7.21 14.17
C GLU A 36 2.35 6.33 14.29
N PRO A 37 1.69 6.30 15.46
CA PRO A 37 0.41 5.61 15.57
C PRO A 37 -0.67 6.35 14.78
N TYR A 38 -1.53 5.59 14.09
CA TYR A 38 -2.65 6.15 13.34
C TYR A 38 -3.75 6.70 14.26
N PHE A 39 -3.97 6.08 15.42
CA PHE A 39 -4.82 6.58 16.48
C PHE A 39 -3.95 7.12 17.61
N ARG A 40 -4.24 8.33 18.08
CA ARG A 40 -3.53 8.96 19.20
C ARG A 40 -4.47 8.97 20.41
N PRO A 41 -4.32 7.98 21.32
CA PRO A 41 -5.02 8.02 22.58
C PRO A 41 -4.51 9.18 23.41
N ILE A 42 -5.35 9.66 24.31
CA ILE A 42 -5.02 10.68 25.31
C ILE A 42 -4.98 10.03 26.68
N SER A 43 -4.15 10.59 27.57
CA SER A 43 -4.10 10.18 28.97
C SER A 43 -5.38 10.57 29.71
N ALA A 44 -5.65 9.92 30.84
CA ALA A 44 -6.81 10.25 31.67
C ALA A 44 -6.81 11.72 32.15
N GLU A 45 -5.63 12.31 32.31
CA GLU A 45 -5.41 13.70 32.73
C GLU A 45 -5.75 14.70 31.60
N GLU A 46 -5.39 14.34 30.37
CA GLU A 46 -5.73 15.11 29.16
C GLU A 46 -7.23 15.01 28.85
N SER A 47 -7.84 13.84 29.03
CA SER A 47 -9.29 13.65 28.93
C SER A 47 -10.03 14.53 29.94
N ALA A 48 -9.55 14.62 31.17
CA ALA A 48 -10.12 15.50 32.20
C ALA A 48 -9.97 17.00 31.86
N SER A 49 -9.01 17.33 31.00
CA SER A 49 -8.79 18.68 30.47
C SER A 49 -9.62 18.98 29.21
N GLY A 50 -10.46 18.03 28.77
CA GLY A 50 -11.35 18.17 27.61
C GLY A 50 -10.66 17.96 26.26
N LEU A 51 -9.43 17.41 26.23
CA LEU A 51 -8.88 16.88 24.99
C LEU A 51 -9.65 15.61 24.61
N GLU A 52 -9.78 15.38 23.31
CA GLU A 52 -10.39 14.15 22.76
C GLU A 52 -9.32 13.32 22.03
N PRO A 53 -9.44 11.98 22.01
CA PRO A 53 -8.62 11.14 21.16
C PRO A 53 -8.71 11.60 19.70
N SER A 54 -7.60 11.50 18.97
CA SER A 54 -7.56 11.99 17.59
C SER A 54 -6.93 10.99 16.63
N TRP A 55 -7.38 11.01 15.39
CA TRP A 55 -6.77 10.26 14.30
C TRP A 55 -5.62 11.07 13.69
N HIS A 56 -4.61 10.37 13.19
CA HIS A 56 -3.49 10.97 12.48
C HIS A 56 -4.02 11.82 11.28
N PRO A 57 -3.44 13.00 10.96
CA PRO A 57 -3.94 13.88 9.89
C PRO A 57 -4.13 13.21 8.52
N VAL A 58 -3.28 12.22 8.21
CA VAL A 58 -3.40 11.36 7.00
C VAL A 58 -4.79 10.72 6.86
N SER A 59 -5.53 10.53 7.96
CA SER A 59 -6.88 9.99 7.97
C SER A 59 -7.87 10.79 7.12
N GLN A 60 -7.67 12.10 7.00
CA GLN A 60 -8.54 13.01 6.26
C GLN A 60 -8.12 13.20 4.80
N GLU A 61 -6.98 12.64 4.40
CA GLU A 61 -6.52 12.73 3.01
C GLU A 61 -7.34 11.82 2.09
N SER A 62 -7.36 12.15 0.79
CA SER A 62 -8.04 11.33 -0.20
C SER A 62 -7.37 9.97 -0.33
N LEU A 63 -8.18 8.92 -0.44
CA LEU A 63 -7.71 7.57 -0.68
C LEU A 63 -7.02 7.42 -2.05
N MET A 64 -7.51 8.13 -3.06
CA MET A 64 -7.10 7.95 -4.45
C MET A 64 -6.73 9.26 -5.15
N ALA A 65 -5.81 9.15 -6.09
CA ALA A 65 -5.49 10.15 -7.09
C ALA A 65 -5.82 9.60 -8.50
N PRO A 66 -6.77 10.20 -9.25
CA PRO A 66 -7.66 11.29 -8.82
C PRO A 66 -8.65 10.84 -7.71
N PRO A 67 -9.25 11.79 -6.96
CA PRO A 67 -10.23 11.47 -5.92
C PRO A 67 -11.46 10.74 -6.47
N VAL A 68 -12.00 9.82 -5.68
CA VAL A 68 -13.19 9.01 -6.00
C VAL A 68 -14.19 9.07 -4.85
N THR A 69 -15.47 8.81 -5.12
CA THR A 69 -16.51 8.73 -4.09
C THR A 69 -16.87 7.30 -3.68
N THR A 70 -16.56 6.34 -4.55
CA THR A 70 -16.88 4.92 -4.35
C THR A 70 -15.70 4.04 -4.77
N VAL A 71 -15.46 2.98 -4.00
CA VAL A 71 -14.49 1.92 -4.32
C VAL A 71 -15.11 0.55 -4.03
N THR A 72 -14.92 -0.38 -4.96
CA THR A 72 -15.19 -1.80 -4.71
C THR A 72 -13.92 -2.49 -4.24
N VAL A 73 -13.99 -3.09 -3.06
CA VAL A 73 -12.89 -3.81 -2.42
C VAL A 73 -13.03 -5.30 -2.67
N ARG A 74 -11.94 -5.91 -3.12
CA ARG A 74 -11.78 -7.37 -3.27
C ARG A 74 -10.51 -7.80 -2.57
N VAL A 75 -10.32 -9.10 -2.36
CA VAL A 75 -9.11 -9.66 -1.76
C VAL A 75 -8.41 -10.54 -2.78
N GLU A 76 -7.17 -10.22 -3.11
CA GLU A 76 -6.41 -10.90 -4.17
C GLU A 76 -6.25 -12.40 -3.89
N ALA A 77 -5.99 -12.79 -2.65
CA ALA A 77 -5.84 -14.20 -2.28
C ALA A 77 -7.11 -15.03 -2.59
N LEU A 78 -8.30 -14.42 -2.44
CA LEU A 78 -9.55 -15.10 -2.78
C LEU A 78 -9.73 -15.20 -4.29
N ASP A 79 -9.45 -14.10 -5.02
CA ASP A 79 -9.51 -14.07 -6.49
C ASP A 79 -8.54 -15.10 -7.10
N SER A 80 -7.28 -15.12 -6.65
CA SER A 80 -6.26 -16.07 -7.11
C SER A 80 -6.60 -17.52 -6.74
N TRP A 81 -7.19 -17.74 -5.56
CA TRP A 81 -7.63 -19.09 -5.18
C TRP A 81 -8.78 -19.58 -6.06
N GLU A 82 -9.73 -18.72 -6.45
CA GLU A 82 -10.78 -19.05 -7.42
C GLU A 82 -10.21 -19.42 -8.79
N GLU A 83 -9.24 -18.65 -9.30
CA GLU A 83 -8.56 -18.93 -10.56
C GLU A 83 -7.84 -20.28 -10.54
N LEU A 84 -7.05 -20.54 -9.49
CA LEU A 84 -6.36 -21.81 -9.31
C LEU A 84 -7.34 -22.98 -9.17
N TRP A 85 -8.43 -22.79 -8.43
CA TRP A 85 -9.46 -23.83 -8.28
C TRP A 85 -10.06 -24.19 -9.64
N VAL A 86 -10.39 -23.21 -10.48
CA VAL A 86 -10.90 -23.44 -11.84
C VAL A 86 -9.89 -24.20 -12.69
N GLU A 87 -8.60 -23.85 -12.59
CA GLU A 87 -7.55 -24.56 -13.32
C GLU A 87 -7.41 -26.02 -12.89
N LEU A 88 -7.39 -26.29 -11.58
CA LEU A 88 -7.28 -27.64 -11.03
C LEU A 88 -8.50 -28.51 -11.35
N ASN A 89 -9.68 -27.90 -11.49
CA ASN A 89 -10.94 -28.60 -11.75
C ASN A 89 -11.39 -28.52 -13.22
N ARG A 90 -10.55 -28.01 -14.13
CA ARG A 90 -10.91 -27.78 -15.54
C ARG A 90 -11.35 -29.02 -16.32
N TYR A 91 -10.96 -30.21 -15.85
CA TYR A 91 -11.31 -31.50 -16.45
C TYR A 91 -12.38 -32.27 -15.65
N CYS A 92 -12.91 -31.69 -14.58
CA CYS A 92 -13.98 -32.30 -13.80
C CYS A 92 -15.30 -32.20 -14.57
N VAL A 93 -15.95 -33.35 -14.77
CA VAL A 93 -17.27 -33.50 -15.43
C VAL A 93 -18.46 -33.27 -14.49
N ALA A 94 -18.21 -33.08 -13.19
CA ALA A 94 -19.23 -32.78 -12.20
C ALA A 94 -19.68 -31.31 -12.28
N ASP A 95 -20.89 -31.02 -11.79
CA ASP A 95 -21.39 -29.64 -11.70
C ASP A 95 -20.58 -28.83 -10.65
N THR A 96 -19.55 -28.15 -11.13
CA THR A 96 -18.69 -27.28 -10.35
C THR A 96 -19.38 -25.99 -9.90
N LEU A 97 -20.61 -25.72 -10.37
CA LEU A 97 -21.40 -24.56 -9.92
C LEU A 97 -21.90 -24.72 -8.50
N THR A 98 -22.09 -25.95 -8.01
CA THR A 98 -22.57 -26.24 -6.64
C THR A 98 -21.49 -26.74 -5.70
N ASP A 99 -20.23 -26.81 -6.12
CA ASP A 99 -19.15 -27.31 -5.26
C ASP A 99 -18.99 -26.40 -4.02
N PRO A 100 -19.11 -26.96 -2.79
CA PRO A 100 -18.95 -26.19 -1.56
C PRO A 100 -17.50 -25.74 -1.30
N ASN A 101 -16.52 -26.36 -1.96
CA ASN A 101 -15.10 -26.01 -1.84
C ASN A 101 -14.69 -24.88 -2.80
N ARG A 102 -15.57 -24.49 -3.72
CA ARG A 102 -15.33 -23.37 -4.63
C ARG A 102 -15.36 -22.05 -3.84
N PRO A 103 -14.29 -21.24 -3.88
CA PRO A 103 -14.18 -20.05 -3.04
C PRO A 103 -15.10 -18.89 -3.43
N ARG A 104 -15.65 -18.84 -4.65
CA ARG A 104 -16.64 -17.84 -5.10
C ARG A 104 -16.22 -16.41 -4.76
N ALA A 105 -14.99 -16.05 -5.14
CA ALA A 105 -14.39 -14.76 -4.78
C ALA A 105 -15.24 -13.55 -5.20
N LYS A 106 -15.96 -13.65 -6.33
CA LYS A 106 -16.86 -12.60 -6.84
C LYS A 106 -18.06 -12.31 -5.93
N ASP A 107 -18.47 -13.28 -5.11
CA ASP A 107 -19.55 -13.09 -4.13
C ASP A 107 -19.03 -12.38 -2.87
N VAL A 108 -17.71 -12.14 -2.78
CA VAL A 108 -17.05 -11.49 -1.66
C VAL A 108 -16.35 -10.22 -2.12
N GLN A 109 -17.15 -9.18 -2.22
CA GLN A 109 -16.70 -7.83 -2.48
C GLN A 109 -17.45 -6.87 -1.57
N LEU A 110 -16.79 -5.76 -1.24
CA LEU A 110 -17.35 -4.73 -0.39
C LEU A 110 -17.32 -3.40 -1.15
N GLU A 111 -18.49 -2.82 -1.38
CA GLU A 111 -18.56 -1.45 -1.88
C GLU A 111 -18.46 -0.49 -0.71
N VAL A 112 -17.55 0.49 -0.83
CA VAL A 112 -17.36 1.56 0.14
C VAL A 112 -17.62 2.87 -0.57
N THR A 113 -18.62 3.61 -0.09
CA THR A 113 -19.05 4.88 -0.66
C THR A 113 -19.04 5.97 0.41
N THR A 114 -18.56 7.16 0.06
CA THR A 114 -18.64 8.34 0.93
C THR A 114 -19.89 9.17 0.63
N ALA A 115 -20.38 9.89 1.65
CA ALA A 115 -21.35 10.97 1.49
C ALA A 115 -20.70 12.33 1.19
N GLY A 116 -19.37 12.43 1.33
CA GLY A 116 -18.58 13.63 1.11
C GLY A 116 -18.14 13.82 -0.34
N THR A 117 -17.22 14.79 -0.54
CA THR A 117 -16.69 15.12 -1.88
C THR A 117 -15.75 14.06 -2.45
N PHE A 118 -15.06 13.33 -1.59
CA PHE A 118 -14.19 12.22 -1.95
C PHE A 118 -14.06 11.29 -0.76
N LEU A 119 -13.75 10.03 -1.05
CA LEU A 119 -13.53 9.00 -0.05
C LEU A 119 -12.20 9.25 0.66
N THR A 120 -12.27 9.48 1.96
CA THR A 120 -11.10 9.66 2.81
C THR A 120 -10.48 8.31 3.16
N ILE A 121 -9.21 8.34 3.56
CA ILE A 121 -8.50 7.18 4.10
C ILE A 121 -9.25 6.60 5.31
N HIS A 122 -9.75 7.44 6.21
CA HIS A 122 -10.43 6.98 7.42
C HIS A 122 -11.75 6.28 7.11
N GLU A 123 -12.62 6.88 6.29
CA GLU A 123 -13.90 6.27 5.91
C GLU A 123 -13.70 4.89 5.28
N TYR A 124 -12.69 4.77 4.40
CA TYR A 124 -12.34 3.50 3.79
C TYR A 124 -11.94 2.46 4.84
N ILE A 125 -10.98 2.81 5.69
CA ILE A 125 -10.39 1.87 6.63
C ILE A 125 -11.40 1.45 7.71
N SER A 126 -12.20 2.37 8.22
CA SER A 126 -13.20 2.08 9.25
C SER A 126 -14.27 1.10 8.80
N VAL A 127 -14.52 1.00 7.49
CA VAL A 127 -15.42 0.03 6.88
C VAL A 127 -14.70 -1.27 6.51
N VAL A 128 -13.51 -1.17 5.91
CA VAL A 128 -12.78 -2.32 5.36
C VAL A 128 -12.07 -3.14 6.46
N HIS A 129 -11.60 -2.52 7.53
CA HIS A 129 -10.91 -3.21 8.63
C HIS A 129 -11.77 -4.28 9.30
N PRO A 130 -12.95 -3.96 9.87
CA PRO A 130 -13.80 -4.99 10.47
C PRO A 130 -14.25 -6.05 9.46
N TRP A 131 -14.45 -5.68 8.19
CA TRP A 131 -14.78 -6.63 7.13
C TRP A 131 -13.63 -7.63 6.88
N LEU A 132 -12.40 -7.16 6.72
CA LEU A 132 -11.22 -8.03 6.57
C LEU A 132 -11.02 -8.93 7.80
N MET A 133 -11.20 -8.39 9.01
CA MET A 133 -11.11 -9.15 10.25
C MET A 133 -12.15 -10.27 10.31
N GLY A 134 -13.40 -10.01 9.88
CA GLY A 134 -14.45 -11.04 9.80
C GLY A 134 -14.17 -12.14 8.77
N MET A 135 -13.27 -11.91 7.82
CA MET A 135 -12.88 -12.87 6.79
C MET A 135 -11.52 -13.52 7.03
N ARG A 136 -10.87 -13.22 8.16
CA ARG A 136 -9.48 -13.61 8.44
C ARG A 136 -9.21 -15.10 8.19
N GLU A 137 -10.05 -15.99 8.73
CA GLU A 137 -9.90 -17.44 8.56
C GLU A 137 -9.98 -17.88 7.10
N ARG A 138 -10.88 -17.27 6.33
CA ARG A 138 -11.05 -17.57 4.91
C ARG A 138 -9.86 -17.06 4.07
N ILE A 139 -9.29 -15.92 4.46
CA ILE A 139 -8.07 -15.37 3.84
C ILE A 139 -6.88 -16.29 4.13
N LEU A 140 -6.71 -16.72 5.38
CA LEU A 140 -5.66 -17.66 5.77
C LEU A 140 -5.78 -19.01 5.05
N ASP A 141 -6.99 -19.57 4.93
CA ASP A 141 -7.24 -20.80 4.17
C ASP A 141 -6.86 -20.65 2.69
N ALA A 142 -7.26 -19.55 2.05
CA ALA A 142 -6.92 -19.27 0.66
C ALA A 142 -5.40 -19.11 0.45
N LEU A 143 -4.73 -18.31 1.30
CA LEU A 143 -3.27 -18.16 1.28
C LEU A 143 -2.56 -19.51 1.49
N GLY A 144 -3.04 -20.33 2.42
CA GLY A 144 -2.53 -21.68 2.67
C GLY A 144 -2.65 -22.60 1.46
N LYS A 145 -3.76 -22.54 0.72
CA LYS A 145 -3.97 -23.33 -0.50
C LYS A 145 -3.09 -22.88 -1.65
N LEU A 146 -2.88 -21.57 -1.82
CA LEU A 146 -1.98 -21.00 -2.82
C LEU A 146 -0.51 -21.38 -2.55
N GLU A 147 -0.06 -21.31 -1.28
CA GLU A 147 1.34 -21.55 -0.91
C GLU A 147 1.68 -23.04 -0.72
N ARG A 148 0.68 -23.91 -0.47
CA ARG A 148 0.88 -25.37 -0.48
C ARG A 148 1.38 -25.87 -1.84
N GLN A 149 1.08 -25.17 -2.92
CA GLN A 149 1.61 -25.46 -4.25
C GLN A 149 3.06 -24.95 -4.44
N ALA A 150 3.49 -23.97 -3.64
CA ALA A 150 4.81 -23.34 -3.69
C ALA A 150 5.81 -23.88 -2.63
N GLY A 151 5.37 -24.74 -1.71
CA GLY A 151 6.22 -25.36 -0.68
C GLY A 151 6.69 -24.39 0.41
N LYS A 152 5.91 -23.34 0.70
CA LYS A 152 6.26 -22.27 1.67
C LYS A 152 5.32 -22.22 2.88
N VAL A 153 5.75 -21.42 3.87
CA VAL A 153 5.23 -21.12 5.22
C VAL A 153 3.80 -21.59 5.53
N LEU A 154 3.62 -22.22 6.71
CA LEU A 154 2.29 -22.48 7.27
C LEU A 154 1.64 -21.17 7.71
N TRP A 155 0.56 -20.77 7.02
CA TRP A 155 -0.36 -19.75 7.48
C TRP A 155 -1.20 -20.30 8.64
N THR A 156 -0.77 -20.04 9.86
CA THR A 156 -1.50 -20.39 11.09
C THR A 156 -2.44 -19.25 11.50
N SER A 157 -3.40 -19.53 12.39
CA SER A 157 -4.26 -18.51 13.00
C SER A 157 -3.46 -17.40 13.71
N GLU A 158 -2.27 -17.74 14.21
CA GLU A 158 -1.34 -16.83 14.88
C GLU A 158 -0.50 -15.97 13.91
N THR A 159 -0.61 -16.20 12.60
CA THR A 159 0.20 -15.46 11.62
C THR A 159 -0.19 -13.99 11.59
N SER A 160 0.76 -13.12 11.88
CA SER A 160 0.55 -11.68 11.78
C SER A 160 0.38 -11.24 10.32
N LEU A 161 -0.84 -10.83 9.97
CA LEU A 161 -1.20 -10.38 8.62
C LEU A 161 -1.07 -8.87 8.48
N ALA A 162 -0.59 -8.42 7.32
CA ALA A 162 -0.52 -7.02 6.92
C ALA A 162 -1.00 -6.81 5.48
N VAL A 163 -1.59 -5.65 5.22
CA VAL A 163 -2.01 -5.22 3.89
C VAL A 163 -0.82 -4.67 3.11
N HIS A 164 -0.37 -5.39 2.08
CA HIS A 164 0.81 -5.05 1.28
C HIS A 164 0.53 -4.00 0.20
N LEU A 165 -0.66 -3.95 -0.37
CA LEU A 165 -1.00 -3.00 -1.44
C LEU A 165 -2.47 -2.62 -1.37
N PHE A 166 -2.75 -1.32 -1.58
CA PHE A 166 -4.10 -0.81 -1.81
C PHE A 166 -4.33 -0.57 -3.31
N GLY A 167 -5.59 -0.56 -3.76
CA GLY A 167 -5.98 -0.21 -5.13
C GLY A 167 -5.91 -1.39 -6.11
N GLY A 168 -7.09 -1.89 -6.50
CA GLY A 168 -7.28 -3.24 -7.06
C GLY A 168 -7.75 -4.20 -5.97
N PRO A 169 -7.73 -5.53 -6.19
CA PRO A 169 -7.86 -6.48 -5.10
C PRO A 169 -6.77 -6.22 -4.05
N ILE A 170 -7.12 -6.12 -2.77
CA ILE A 170 -6.19 -5.92 -1.67
C ILE A 170 -5.28 -7.14 -1.59
N ARG A 171 -3.97 -6.90 -1.57
CA ARG A 171 -2.96 -7.93 -1.29
C ARG A 171 -2.68 -7.98 0.20
N ILE A 172 -2.74 -9.18 0.78
CA ILE A 172 -2.47 -9.45 2.19
C ILE A 172 -1.34 -10.48 2.27
N GLY A 173 -0.42 -10.29 3.19
CA GLY A 173 0.64 -11.25 3.47
C GLY A 173 1.18 -11.06 4.88
N THR A 174 2.42 -11.49 5.13
CA THR A 174 3.09 -11.30 6.42
C THR A 174 3.53 -9.87 6.64
N GLU A 175 3.69 -9.46 7.90
CA GLU A 175 4.26 -8.15 8.25
C GLU A 175 5.64 -7.91 7.60
N ASP A 176 6.55 -8.90 7.66
CA ASP A 176 7.88 -8.80 7.02
C ASP A 176 7.81 -8.59 5.51
N GLY A 177 6.80 -9.19 4.85
CA GLY A 177 6.59 -9.02 3.42
C GLY A 177 6.20 -7.58 3.06
N TRP A 178 5.51 -6.87 3.94
CA TRP A 178 5.09 -5.49 3.71
C TRP A 178 6.30 -4.56 3.49
N ALA A 179 7.32 -4.70 4.33
CA ALA A 179 8.53 -3.89 4.28
C ALA A 179 9.29 -4.07 2.95
N GLN A 180 9.28 -5.29 2.40
CA GLN A 180 9.90 -5.58 1.10
C GLN A 180 9.20 -4.83 -0.04
N TRP A 181 7.87 -4.80 -0.04
CA TRP A 181 7.06 -4.15 -1.08
C TRP A 181 7.11 -2.62 -1.03
N HIS A 182 7.25 -2.05 0.16
CA HIS A 182 7.30 -0.60 0.36
C HIS A 182 8.72 -0.03 0.39
N ARG A 183 9.74 -0.89 0.26
CA ARG A 183 11.12 -0.44 0.25
C ARG A 183 11.35 0.54 -0.90
N LYS A 184 12.07 1.61 -0.62
CA LYS A 184 12.55 2.53 -1.65
C LYS A 184 13.29 1.74 -2.74
N PRO A 185 12.98 1.94 -4.04
CA PRO A 185 13.71 1.32 -5.12
C PRO A 185 15.19 1.59 -4.93
N SER A 186 16.00 0.52 -4.91
CA SER A 186 17.44 0.72 -4.87
C SER A 186 17.84 1.51 -6.11
N PRO A 187 18.76 2.48 -5.99
CA PRO A 187 19.36 3.05 -7.18
C PRO A 187 19.90 1.90 -8.04
N PRO A 188 19.86 2.02 -9.38
CA PRO A 188 20.44 1.02 -10.24
C PRO A 188 21.84 0.68 -9.73
N ARG A 189 22.19 -0.60 -9.70
CA ARG A 189 23.53 -1.04 -9.31
C ARG A 189 24.53 -0.17 -10.07
N ALA A 190 25.43 0.50 -9.34
CA ALA A 190 26.57 1.14 -9.97
C ALA A 190 27.25 0.05 -10.80
N VAL A 191 27.39 0.28 -12.10
CA VAL A 191 28.22 -0.57 -12.94
C VAL A 191 29.60 -0.55 -12.29
N GLU A 192 30.22 -1.71 -12.06
CA GLU A 192 31.61 -1.73 -11.61
C GLU A 192 32.44 -1.05 -12.68
N MET A 193 32.91 0.15 -12.35
CA MET A 193 33.71 0.99 -13.21
C MET A 193 35.10 1.06 -12.61
N THR A 194 36.11 1.03 -13.47
CA THR A 194 37.47 1.36 -13.05
C THR A 194 37.52 2.80 -12.55
N LEU A 195 38.50 3.13 -11.72
CA LEU A 195 38.65 4.49 -11.17
C LEU A 195 38.70 5.57 -12.28
N ALA A 196 39.30 5.26 -13.43
CA ALA A 196 39.37 6.18 -14.57
C ALA A 196 38.01 6.41 -15.23
N GLU A 197 37.20 5.35 -15.37
CA GLU A 197 35.84 5.45 -15.91
C GLU A 197 34.93 6.24 -14.97
N ASP A 198 35.04 6.02 -13.66
CA ASP A 198 34.26 6.76 -12.66
C ASP A 198 34.61 8.27 -12.66
N GLN A 199 35.90 8.60 -12.70
CA GLN A 199 36.37 9.98 -12.81
C GLN A 199 35.86 10.66 -14.08
N GLU A 200 35.89 9.96 -15.22
CA GLU A 200 35.39 10.49 -16.49
C GLU A 200 33.87 10.66 -16.48
N ALA A 201 33.12 9.70 -15.94
CA ALA A 201 31.67 9.82 -15.79
C ALA A 201 31.29 10.97 -14.85
N SER A 202 31.99 11.13 -13.73
CA SER A 202 31.80 12.26 -12.80
C SER A 202 32.04 13.60 -13.49
N ARG A 203 33.12 13.70 -14.28
CA ARG A 203 33.40 14.89 -15.09
C ARG A 203 32.28 15.18 -16.08
N GLN A 204 31.80 14.18 -16.81
CA GLN A 204 30.71 14.34 -17.77
C GLN A 204 29.38 14.75 -17.12
N VAL A 205 29.07 14.21 -15.94
CA VAL A 205 27.87 14.62 -15.18
C VAL A 205 27.98 16.08 -14.75
N MET A 206 29.13 16.49 -14.21
CA MET A 206 29.36 17.89 -13.82
C MET A 206 29.23 18.85 -15.01
N GLU A 207 29.78 18.50 -16.17
CA GLU A 207 29.66 19.32 -17.37
C GLU A 207 28.21 19.41 -17.87
N ARG A 208 27.44 18.32 -17.84
CA ARG A 208 25.99 18.35 -18.15
C ARG A 208 25.22 19.25 -17.19
N MET A 209 25.55 19.20 -15.90
CA MET A 209 24.90 20.04 -14.88
C MET A 209 25.22 21.53 -15.10
N LYS A 210 26.48 21.87 -15.37
CA LYS A 210 26.87 23.24 -15.72
C LYS A 210 26.17 23.72 -16.99
N ALA A 211 26.10 22.90 -18.04
CA ALA A 211 25.43 23.24 -19.28
C ALA A 211 23.92 23.50 -19.07
N ARG A 212 23.24 22.67 -18.26
CA ARG A 212 21.83 22.87 -17.90
C ARG A 212 21.63 24.16 -17.10
N SER A 213 22.52 24.44 -16.15
CA SER A 213 22.49 25.69 -15.39
C SER A 213 22.70 26.91 -16.28
N ALA A 214 23.70 26.88 -17.17
CA ALA A 214 23.96 27.96 -18.13
C ALA A 214 22.78 28.17 -19.09
N ALA A 215 22.16 27.11 -19.58
CA ALA A 215 20.96 27.21 -20.43
C ALA A 215 19.78 27.85 -19.66
N ARG A 216 19.60 27.49 -18.39
CA ARG A 216 18.57 28.10 -17.54
C ARG A 216 18.83 29.59 -17.31
N ILE A 217 20.09 29.98 -17.08
CA ILE A 217 20.47 31.39 -16.92
C ILE A 217 20.18 32.18 -18.19
N ARG A 218 20.58 31.68 -19.37
CA ARG A 218 20.30 32.33 -20.66
C ARG A 218 18.80 32.51 -20.91
N GLU A 219 18.00 31.50 -20.56
CA GLU A 219 16.54 31.57 -20.69
C GLU A 219 15.94 32.63 -19.75
N LEU A 220 16.42 32.72 -18.52
CA LEU A 220 15.98 33.75 -17.57
C LEU A 220 16.38 35.16 -18.01
N GLU A 221 17.57 35.32 -18.59
CA GLU A 221 18.04 36.60 -19.16
C GLU A 221 17.19 37.03 -20.36
N ARG A 222 16.84 36.08 -21.24
CA ARG A 222 15.95 36.31 -22.38
C ARG A 222 14.57 36.79 -21.92
N LEU A 223 13.96 36.09 -20.97
CA LEU A 223 12.65 36.47 -20.42
C LEU A 223 12.68 37.85 -19.74
N ARG A 224 13.80 38.21 -19.09
CA ARG A 224 13.99 39.53 -18.49
C ARG A 224 14.09 40.65 -19.53
N GLN A 225 14.69 40.38 -20.68
CA GLN A 225 14.76 41.35 -21.79
C GLN A 225 13.42 41.50 -22.51
N GLU A 226 12.66 40.41 -22.65
CA GLU A 226 11.34 40.41 -23.29
C GLU A 226 10.24 41.03 -22.40
N GLY A 227 10.33 40.91 -21.07
CA GLY A 227 9.38 41.49 -20.11
C GLY A 227 9.71 42.92 -19.64
N GLY A 228 10.75 43.55 -20.20
CA GLY A 228 11.22 44.89 -19.85
C GLY A 228 10.78 46.01 -20.79
N ASN A 229 9.74 45.78 -21.61
CA ASN A 229 9.18 46.74 -22.56
C ASN A 229 7.73 47.09 -22.23
#